data_AF-A0A953P1W5-F1
#
_entry.id   AF-A0A953P1W5-F1
#
_cell.length_a   1.000
_cell.length_b   1.000
_cell.length_c   1.000
_cell.angle_alpha   90.00
_cell.angle_beta   90.00
_cell.angle_gamma   90.00
#
_symmetry.space_group_name_H-M   'P 1'
#
loop_
_entity.id
_entity.type
_entity.pdbx_description
1 polymer ?
#
loop_
_entity_poly.entity_id
_entity_poly.type
_entity_poly.pdbx_seq_one_letter_code
_entity_poly.pdbx_strand_id
1 'polypeptide(L)'
;MEPKTEIYAALSGLNEAADLFLEGLDKLHELTILTPEFAEARKLAVELARAEANHAAVLALTDIERDHCHKTEQTLTHLQAKQKGTQ
;
A
#
# COMPACT_ATOMS: atom_id res chain seq x y z
N MET A 1 7.32 7.30 12.26
CA MET A 1 7.87 6.32 11.28
C MET A 1 7.11 5.00 11.34
N GLU A 2 6.68 4.54 12.52
CA GLU A 2 5.94 3.27 12.67
C GLU A 2 4.73 3.09 11.72
N PRO A 3 3.85 4.08 11.48
CA PRO A 3 2.69 3.87 10.62
C PRO A 3 3.05 3.54 9.16
N LYS A 4 4.16 4.07 8.65
CA LYS A 4 4.61 3.77 7.28
C LYS A 4 5.15 2.34 7.20
N THR A 5 5.93 1.93 8.19
CA THR A 5 6.48 0.57 8.28
C THR A 5 5.37 -0.47 8.35
N GLU A 6 4.32 -0.22 9.13
CA GLU A 6 3.15 -1.10 9.22
C GLU A 6 2.41 -1.22 7.89
N ILE A 7 2.20 -0.11 7.18
CA ILE A 7 1.56 -0.12 5.85
C ILE A 7 2.40 -0.93 4.86
N TYR A 8 3.73 -0.74 4.83
CA TYR A 8 4.59 -1.52 3.95
C TYR A 8 4.60 -3.02 4.28
N ALA A 9 4.62 -3.38 5.57
CA ALA A 9 4.56 -4.78 5.99
C ALA A 9 3.22 -5.43 5.59
N ALA A 10 2.11 -4.72 5.79
CA ALA A 10 0.78 -5.19 5.37
C ALA A 10 0.69 -5.37 3.85
N LEU A 11 1.22 -4.42 3.07
CA LEU A 11 1.28 -4.52 1.62
C LEU A 11 2.15 -5.68 1.13
N SER A 12 3.29 -5.93 1.76
CA SER A 12 4.14 -7.08 1.41
C SER A 12 3.36 -8.38 1.58
N GLY A 13 2.72 -8.56 2.75
CA GLY A 13 1.93 -9.77 3.03
C GLY A 13 0.74 -9.94 2.09
N LEU A 14 0.03 -8.86 1.73
CA LEU A 14 -1.08 -8.91 0.78
C LEU A 14 -0.62 -9.27 -0.64
N ASN A 15 0.49 -8.69 -1.11
CA ASN A 15 1.00 -8.98 -2.43
C ASN A 15 1.55 -10.42 -2.51
N GLU A 16 2.27 -10.89 -1.48
CA GLU A 16 2.73 -12.28 -1.38
C GLU A 16 1.55 -13.27 -1.37
N ALA A 17 0.49 -12.97 -0.63
CA ALA A 17 -0.71 -13.80 -0.61
C ALA A 17 -1.43 -13.83 -1.98
N ALA A 18 -1.48 -12.70 -2.68
CA ALA A 18 -2.05 -12.62 -4.03
C ALA A 18 -1.23 -13.47 -5.02
N ASP A 19 0.10 -13.38 -4.98
CA ASP A 19 0.98 -14.16 -5.85
C ASP A 19 0.82 -15.67 -5.61
N LEU A 20 0.78 -16.10 -4.35
CA LEU A 20 0.54 -17.51 -3.98
C LEU A 20 -0.84 -18.00 -4.46
N PHE A 21 -1.86 -17.15 -4.38
CA PHE A 21 -3.20 -17.48 -4.84
C PHE A 21 -3.25 -17.62 -6.37
N LEU A 22 -2.61 -16.71 -7.10
CA LEU A 22 -2.52 -16.76 -8.56
C LEU A 22 -1.75 -18.00 -9.03
N GLU A 23 -0.64 -18.34 -8.39
CA GLU A 23 0.11 -19.57 -8.66
C GLU A 23 -0.76 -20.82 -8.40
N GLY A 24 -1.56 -20.82 -7.33
CA GLY A 24 -2.51 -21.88 -7.04
C GLY A 24 -3.60 -22.01 -8.11
N LEU A 25 -4.15 -20.90 -8.57
CA LEU A 25 -5.14 -20.88 -9.66
C LEU A 25 -4.56 -21.43 -10.96
N ASP A 26 -3.33 -21.05 -11.31
CA ASP A 26 -2.64 -21.54 -12.50
C ASP A 26 -2.48 -23.06 -12.47
N LYS A 27 -2.00 -23.60 -11.34
CA LYS A 27 -1.88 -25.05 -11.16
C LYS A 27 -3.22 -25.77 -11.27
N LEU A 28 -4.28 -25.24 -10.67
CA LEU A 28 -5.61 -25.84 -10.76
C LEU A 28 -6.19 -25.79 -12.18
N HIS A 29 -5.88 -24.73 -12.93
CA HIS A 29 -6.25 -24.60 -14.33
C HIS A 29 -5.49 -25.61 -15.21
N GLU A 30 -4.17 -25.73 -15.04
CA GLU A 30 -3.32 -26.70 -15.76
C GLU A 30 -3.77 -28.15 -15.50
N LEU A 31 -4.20 -28.45 -14.27
CA LEU A 31 -4.76 -29.76 -13.91
C LEU A 31 -6.20 -29.97 -14.41
N THR A 32 -6.76 -29.02 -15.18
CA THR A 32 -8.13 -29.06 -15.73
C THR A 32 -9.24 -29.15 -14.67
N ILE A 33 -8.93 -28.79 -13.42
CA ILE A 33 -9.89 -28.77 -12.31
C ILE A 33 -10.84 -27.57 -12.46
N LEU A 34 -10.32 -26.45 -12.98
CA LEU A 34 -11.09 -25.24 -13.25
C LEU A 34 -11.26 -25.05 -14.76
N THR A 35 -12.44 -24.56 -15.17
CA THR A 35 -12.61 -24.12 -16.56
C THR A 35 -11.75 -22.88 -16.84
N PRO A 36 -11.33 -22.65 -18.10
CA PRO A 36 -10.55 -21.46 -18.45
C PRO A 36 -11.24 -20.15 -18.03
N GLU A 37 -12.55 -20.05 -18.23
CA GLU A 37 -13.32 -18.84 -17.93
C GLU A 37 -13.37 -18.57 -16.42
N PHE A 38 -13.50 -19.63 -15.60
CA PHE A 38 -13.51 -19.48 -14.16
C PHE A 38 -12.13 -19.09 -13.62
N ALA A 39 -11.06 -19.71 -14.13
CA ALA A 39 -9.69 -19.37 -13.76
C ALA A 39 -9.38 -17.90 -14.09
N GLU A 40 -9.71 -17.45 -15.30
CA GLU A 40 -9.48 -16.08 -15.75
C GLU A 40 -10.29 -15.07 -14.93
N ALA A 41 -11.57 -15.34 -14.68
CA ALA A 41 -12.40 -14.48 -13.83
C ALA A 41 -11.85 -14.34 -12.42
N ARG A 42 -11.27 -15.41 -11.86
CA ARG A 42 -10.66 -15.39 -10.52
C ARG A 42 -9.32 -14.66 -10.50
N LYS A 43 -8.47 -14.83 -11.52
CA LYS A 43 -7.24 -14.05 -11.67
C LYS A 43 -7.55 -12.55 -11.70
N LEU A 44 -8.51 -12.14 -12.53
CA LEU A 44 -8.90 -10.74 -12.65
C LEU A 44 -9.42 -10.18 -11.33
N ALA A 45 -10.23 -10.94 -10.60
CA ALA A 45 -10.76 -10.52 -9.30
C ALA A 45 -9.65 -10.30 -8.24
N VAL A 46 -8.63 -11.17 -8.22
CA VAL A 46 -7.49 -11.06 -7.30
C VAL A 46 -6.61 -9.86 -7.65
N GLU A 47 -6.33 -9.68 -8.94
CA GLU A 47 -5.56 -8.54 -9.43
C GLU A 47 -6.25 -7.21 -9.15
N LEU A 48 -7.58 -7.16 -9.30
CA LEU A 48 -8.37 -5.98 -8.96
C LEU A 48 -8.28 -5.69 -7.46
N ALA A 49 -8.49 -6.69 -6.60
CA ALA A 49 -8.37 -6.52 -5.15
C ALA A 49 -6.96 -6.06 -4.72
N ARG A 50 -5.92 -6.61 -5.36
CA ARG A 50 -4.53 -6.21 -5.15
C ARG A 50 -4.30 -4.75 -5.54
N ALA A 51 -4.81 -4.34 -6.70
CA ALA A 51 -4.69 -2.96 -7.17
C ALA A 51 -5.42 -1.97 -6.24
N GLU A 52 -6.62 -2.30 -5.78
CA GLU A 52 -7.39 -1.48 -4.84
C GLU A 52 -6.67 -1.31 -3.49
N ALA A 53 -6.14 -2.40 -2.92
CA ALA A 53 -5.38 -2.35 -1.68
C ALA A 53 -4.09 -1.53 -1.81
N ASN A 54 -3.33 -1.73 -2.90
CA ASN A 54 -2.12 -0.96 -3.19
C ASN A 54 -2.45 0.53 -3.36
N HIS A 55 -3.52 0.86 -4.07
CA HIS A 55 -3.96 2.25 -4.26
C HIS A 55 -4.32 2.92 -2.92
N ALA A 56 -5.14 2.25 -2.09
CA ALA A 56 -5.54 2.77 -0.79
C ALA A 56 -4.33 3.03 0.12
N ALA A 57 -3.34 2.14 0.10
CA ALA A 57 -2.12 2.31 0.88
C ALA A 57 -1.25 3.48 0.38
N VAL A 58 -1.16 3.69 -0.93
CA VAL A 58 -0.46 4.87 -1.50
C VAL A 58 -1.10 6.17 -1.03
N LEU A 59 -2.44 6.24 -1.01
CA LEU A 59 -3.16 7.41 -0.49
C LEU A 59 -2.85 7.64 0.98
N ALA A 60 -2.90 6.59 1.81
CA ALA A 60 -2.59 6.68 3.24
C ALA A 60 -1.14 7.13 3.48
N LEU A 61 -0.17 6.58 2.74
CA LEU A 61 1.23 7.00 2.83
C LEU A 61 1.40 8.46 2.42
N THR A 62 0.73 8.89 1.36
CA THR A 62 0.77 10.28 0.89
C THR A 62 0.22 11.24 1.95
N ASP A 63 -0.88 10.88 2.61
CA ASP A 63 -1.44 11.68 3.69
C ASP A 63 -0.48 11.78 4.88
N ILE A 64 0.18 10.67 5.26
CA ILE A 64 1.19 10.67 6.33
C ILE A 64 2.38 11.58 5.97
N GLU A 65 2.86 11.52 4.72
CA GLU A 65 3.96 12.39 4.26
C GLU A 65 3.56 13.87 4.26
N ARG A 66 2.34 14.18 3.79
CA ARG A 66 1.81 15.54 3.81
C ARG A 66 1.74 16.09 5.23
N ASP A 67 1.22 15.30 6.17
CA ASP A 67 1.15 15.68 7.58
C ASP A 67 2.53 15.89 8.21
N HIS A 68 3.50 15.04 7.85
CA HIS A 68 4.87 15.17 8.32
C HIS A 68 5.53 16.46 7.79
N CYS A 69 5.34 16.77 6.52
CA CYS A 69 5.82 18.01 5.91
C CYS A 69 5.25 19.23 6.64
N HIS A 70 3.92 19.26 6.81
CA HIS A 70 3.23 20.38 7.46
C HIS A 70 3.73 20.62 8.90
N LYS A 71 3.88 19.56 9.71
CA LYS A 71 4.42 19.67 11.08
C LYS A 71 5.86 20.18 11.10
N THR A 72 6.67 19.78 10.12
CA THR A 72 8.06 20.23 9.99
C THR A 72 8.12 21.72 9.65
N GLU A 73 7.30 22.19 8.70
CA GLU A 73 7.18 23.61 8.34
C GLU A 73 6.75 24.48 9.52
N GLN A 74 5.76 24.02 10.30
CA GLN A 74 5.32 24.71 11.52
C GLN A 74 6.46 24.82 12.54
N THR A 75 7.21 23.73 12.74
CA THR A 75 8.34 23.69 13.68
C THR A 75 9.43 24.67 13.26
N LEU A 76 9.79 24.70 11.97
CA LEU A 76 10.77 25.64 11.43
C LEU A 76 10.33 27.10 11.61
N THR A 77 9.06 27.39 11.34
CA THR A 77 8.48 28.72 11.52
C THR A 77 8.57 29.18 12.98
N HIS A 78 8.24 28.30 13.93
CA HIS A 78 8.35 28.59 15.36
C HIS A 78 9.80 28.82 15.80
N LEU A 79 10.76 28.04 15.30
CA LEU A 79 12.18 28.21 15.60
C LEU A 79 12.73 29.55 15.07
N GLN A 80 12.35 29.92 13.84
CA GLN A 80 12.73 31.21 13.24
C GLN A 80 12.13 32.40 14.00
N ALA A 81 10.88 32.29 14.46
CA ALA A 81 10.24 33.32 15.27
C ALA A 81 10.94 33.51 16.62
N LYS A 82 11.34 32.42 17.29
CA LYS A 82 12.10 32.48 18.55
C LYS A 82 13.46 33.14 18.36
N GLN A 83 14.18 32.82 17.29
CA GLN A 83 15.49 33.42 17.01
C GLN A 83 15.42 34.95 16.78
N LYS A 84 14.36 35.44 16.13
CA LYS A 84 14.15 36.88 15.90
C LYS A 84 13.71 37.66 17.15
N GLY A 85 13.05 37.01 18.10
CA GLY A 85 12.60 37.64 19.35
C GLY A 85 13.64 37.66 20.48
N THR A 86 14.85 37.13 20.26
CA THR A 86 15.93 37.08 21.26
C THR A 86 17.08 38.06 20.93
N GLN A 87 16.89 38.95 19.94
CA GLN A 87 17.76 40.08 19.60
C GLN A 87 17.13 41.39 20.09
#